data_AF-A0A1Q8R0J4-F1
#
_entry.id   AF-A0A1Q8R0J4-F1
#
_cell.length_a   1.000
_cell.length_b   1.000
_cell.length_c   1.000
_cell.angle_alpha   90.00
_cell.angle_beta   90.00
_cell.angle_gamma   90.00
#
_symmetry.space_group_name_H-M   'P 1'
#
loop_
_entity.id
_entity.type
_entity.pdbx_description
1 polymer ?
#
loop_
_entity_poly.entity_id
_entity_poly.type
_entity_poly.pdbx_seq_one_letter_code
_entity_poly.pdbx_strand_id
1 'polypeptide(L)' 'MFNAEKKQKAIEALADMCFHCGDKHSDECPLAKAVAAAKQIPTQD' A
#
# COMPACT_ATOMS: atom_id res chain seq x y z
N MET A 1 5.65 -17.80 4.16
CA MET A 1 5.63 -16.32 4.09
C MET A 1 4.64 -15.89 3.00
N PHE A 2 4.27 -14.61 2.91
CA PHE A 2 3.32 -14.15 1.88
C PHE A 2 3.99 -14.18 0.48
N ASN A 3 3.22 -14.30 -0.59
CA ASN A 3 3.78 -14.30 -1.95
C ASN A 3 4.13 -12.87 -2.40
N ALA A 4 5.34 -12.66 -2.91
CA ALA A 4 5.85 -11.34 -3.30
C ALA A 4 5.03 -10.66 -4.40
N GLU A 5 4.67 -11.38 -5.47
CA GLU A 5 3.86 -10.83 -6.57
C GLU A 5 2.47 -10.42 -6.10
N LYS A 6 1.83 -11.23 -5.26
CA LYS A 6 0.51 -10.93 -4.68
C LYS A 6 0.58 -9.71 -3.76
N LYS A 7 1.66 -9.55 -2.99
CA LYS A 7 1.89 -8.34 -2.17
C LYS A 7 2.02 -7.11 -3.06
N GLN A 8 2.81 -7.20 -4.13
CA GLN A 8 3.01 -6.08 -5.05
C GLN A 8 1.69 -5.66 -5.72
N LYS A 9 0.91 -6.62 -6.23
CA LYS A 9 -0.43 -6.34 -6.81
C LYS A 9 -1.38 -5.69 -5.80
N ALA A 10 -1.35 -6.10 -4.54
CA ALA A 10 -2.17 -5.48 -3.50
C ALA A 10 -1.76 -4.03 -3.20
N ILE A 11 -0.45 -3.74 -3.19
CA ILE A 11 0.06 -2.37 -3.01
C ILE A 11 -0.35 -1.48 -4.19
N GLU A 12 -0.26 -1.99 -5.42
CA GLU A 12 -0.69 -1.26 -6.63
C GLU A 12 -2.19 -0.98 -6.62
N ALA A 13 -3.02 -1.98 -6.29
CA ALA A 13 -4.46 -1.78 -6.16
C ALA A 13 -4.83 -0.74 -5.08
N LEU A 14 -4.09 -0.72 -3.96
CA LEU A 14 -4.24 0.34 -2.96
C LEU A 14 -3.84 1.71 -3.52
N ALA A 15 -2.75 1.81 -4.28
CA ALA A 15 -2.35 3.06 -4.90
C ALA A 15 -3.39 3.58 -5.91
N ASP A 16 -4.02 2.69 -6.69
CA ASP A 16 -5.09 3.02 -7.65
C ASP A 16 -6.37 3.53 -6.96
N MET A 17 -6.63 3.10 -5.72
CA MET A 17 -7.73 3.65 -4.91
C MET A 17 -7.47 5.07 -4.39
N CYS A 18 -6.29 5.63 -4.63
CA CYS A 18 -5.99 7.00 -4.27
C CYS A 18 -6.87 7.95 -5.09
N PHE A 19 -7.74 8.70 -4.41
CA PHE A 19 -8.51 9.78 -5.03
C PHE A 19 -7.66 11.02 -5.38
N HIS A 20 -6.32 10.87 -5.44
CA HIS A 20 -5.37 11.93 -5.71
C HIS A 20 -5.66 13.19 -4.92
N CYS A 21 -5.69 13.07 -3.58
CA CYS A 21 -5.96 14.16 -2.65
C CYS A 21 -4.96 15.35 -2.73
N GLY A 22 -4.06 15.34 -3.71
CA GLY A 22 -3.00 16.31 -3.93
C GLY A 22 -2.04 16.36 -2.76
N ASP A 23 -1.62 17.57 -2.41
CA ASP A 23 -0.71 17.86 -1.29
C ASP A 23 -1.31 17.58 0.10
N LYS A 24 -2.56 17.11 0.19
CA LYS A 24 -3.19 16.68 1.46
C LYS A 24 -2.89 15.23 1.83
N HIS A 25 -1.89 14.60 1.20
CA HIS A 25 -1.29 13.37 1.70
C HIS A 25 -0.57 13.66 3.03
N SER A 26 -1.34 13.70 4.12
CA SER A 26 -0.79 13.62 5.46
C SER A 26 -0.49 12.16 5.82
N ASP A 27 0.37 11.98 6.81
CA ASP A 27 0.66 10.69 7.45
C ASP A 27 -0.60 10.03 8.02
N GLU A 28 -1.70 10.79 8.13
CA GLU A 28 -3.01 10.33 8.58
C GLU A 28 -3.86 9.71 7.46
N CYS A 29 -3.48 9.87 6.19
CA CYS A 29 -4.18 9.30 5.05
C CYS A 29 -4.35 7.78 5.25
N PRO A 30 -5.60 7.28 5.35
CA PRO A 30 -5.85 5.85 5.58
C PRO A 30 -5.18 4.96 4.54
N LEU A 31 -5.11 5.46 3.30
CA LEU A 31 -4.47 4.74 2.20
C LEU A 31 -2.95 4.66 2.35
N ALA A 32 -2.31 5.77 2.75
CA ALA A 32 -0.87 5.79 3.03
C ALA A 32 -0.52 4.82 4.17
N LYS A 33 -1.33 4.78 5.23
CA LYS A 33 -1.20 3.80 6.33
C LYS A 33 -1.37 2.36 5.85
N ALA A 34 -2.38 2.09 5.02
CA ALA A 34 -2.62 0.76 4.46
C ALA A 34 -1.45 0.29 3.56
N VAL A 35 -0.91 1.17 2.71
CA VAL A 35 0.26 0.87 1.87
C VAL A 35 1.50 0.61 2.72
N ALA A 36 1.76 1.41 3.76
CA ALA A 36 2.87 1.21 4.68
C ALA A 36 2.77 -0.15 5.41
N ALA A 37 1.59 -0.49 5.92
CA ALA A 37 1.33 -1.78 6.55
C ALA A 37 1.52 -2.95 5.57
N ALA A 38 1.00 -2.84 4.34
CA ALA A 38 1.17 -3.86 3.31
C ALA A 38 2.65 -4.11 2.98
N LYS A 39 3.48 -3.05 2.93
CA LYS A 39 4.93 -3.15 2.69
C LYS A 39 5.68 -3.90 3.79
N GLN A 40 5.19 -3.87 5.03
CA GLN A 40 5.81 -4.57 6.17
C GLN A 40 5.51 -6.07 6.20
N ILE A 41 4.55 -6.57 5.39
CA ILE A 41 4.22 -7.99 5.35
C ILE A 41 5.43 -8.78 4.82
N PRO A 42 6.00 -9.73 5.59
CA PRO A 42 7.14 -10.52 5.15
C PRO A 42 6.74 -11.50 4.03
N THR A 43 7.53 -11.52 2.97
CA THR A 43 7.33 -12.37 1.78
C THR A 43 8.44 -13.40 1.65
N GLN A 44 8.12 -14.56 1.07
CA GLN A 44 9.12 -15.53 0.62
C GLN A 44 9.53 -15.10 -0.78
N ASP A 45 10.83 -14.96 -1.01
CA ASP A 45 11.42 -14.83 -2.35
C ASP A 45 11.13 -16.07 -3.21
#